data_AF-A0A7K5KBY3-F1
#
_entry.id   AF-A0A7K5KBY3-F1
#
_cell.length_a   1.000
_cell.length_b   1.000
_cell.length_c   1.000
_cell.angle_alpha   90.00
_cell.angle_beta   90.00
_cell.angle_gamma   90.00
#
_symmetry.space_group_name_H-M   'P 1'
#
loop_
_entity.id
_entity.type
_entity.pdbx_description
1 polymer ?
#
loop_
_entity_poly.entity_id
_entity_poly.type
_entity_poly.pdbx_seq_one_letter_code
_entity_poly.pdbx_strand_id
1 'polypeptide(L)'
;KRTLLPLLRDEASAFVFPCRLALQRPELKYMVMELLRCIPLLLFLIFVCGLDHFIFSVLSIIQNHSFVQYSYQTSHHMSVTVMGTSLMAQLLRSTIGALNTSFDTQVDTSNIACLPKPHGMSREQYLNTCLPLAALALLCLAQVYPFRLRRAIAAFYFPKREKTRVLFLYNKLLRQRKNFFQLQRRCIARRARQPPGLGTSLLEWCSQHWPWLRRCQRRSCTLCGTPGTPWHQVCPSPGCGALYCDRCW
;
A
#
# COMPACT_ATOMS: atom_id res chain seq x y z
N LYS A 1 -29.50 34.30 18.80
CA LYS A 1 -28.10 33.91 19.09
C LYS A 1 -27.66 32.89 18.04
N ARG A 2 -26.50 33.05 17.39
CA ARG A 2 -25.99 32.06 16.41
C ARG A 2 -25.19 30.98 17.14
N THR A 3 -25.68 29.75 17.15
CA THR A 3 -25.01 28.60 17.74
C THR A 3 -24.22 27.85 16.68
N LEU A 4 -23.04 27.33 17.05
CA LEU A 4 -22.23 26.50 16.13
C LEU A 4 -22.80 25.08 15.99
N LEU A 5 -23.47 24.57 17.02
CA LEU A 5 -24.09 23.25 16.98
C LEU A 5 -25.55 23.38 16.52
N PRO A 6 -26.06 22.41 15.74
CA PRO A 6 -25.40 21.21 15.19
C PRO A 6 -24.48 21.47 13.96
N LEU A 7 -23.38 20.70 13.84
CA LEU A 7 -22.48 20.79 12.66
C LEU A 7 -23.19 20.34 11.37
N LEU A 8 -22.89 20.96 10.23
CA LEU A 8 -23.30 20.43 8.92
C LEU A 8 -22.46 19.19 8.58
N ARG A 9 -22.98 18.29 7.72
CA ARG A 9 -22.28 17.05 7.32
C ARG A 9 -20.88 17.32 6.77
N ASP A 10 -20.74 18.35 5.94
CA ASP A 10 -19.46 18.69 5.31
C ASP A 10 -18.46 19.24 6.33
N GLU A 11 -18.93 20.02 7.30
CA GLU A 11 -18.10 20.57 8.39
C GLU A 11 -17.72 19.49 9.41
N ALA A 12 -18.64 18.56 9.69
CA ALA A 12 -18.40 17.44 10.58
C ALA A 12 -17.30 16.53 10.04
N SER A 13 -17.18 16.39 8.71
CA SER A 13 -16.12 15.60 8.07
C SER A 13 -14.72 16.22 8.22
N ALA A 14 -14.63 17.55 8.31
CA ALA A 14 -13.38 18.28 8.48
C ALA A 14 -12.93 18.40 9.94
N PHE A 15 -13.81 18.15 10.91
CA PHE A 15 -13.54 18.36 12.33
C PHE A 15 -13.11 17.07 13.05
N VAL A 16 -11.87 16.99 13.52
CA VAL A 16 -11.38 15.82 14.27
C VAL A 16 -11.98 15.77 15.67
N PHE A 17 -12.85 14.79 15.91
CA PHE A 17 -13.41 14.53 17.24
C PHE A 17 -12.47 13.67 18.08
N PRO A 18 -11.96 14.16 19.23
CA PRO A 18 -10.96 13.44 20.02
C PRO A 18 -11.47 12.10 20.58
N CYS A 19 -12.74 12.02 20.98
CA CYS A 19 -13.30 10.83 21.65
C CYS A 19 -14.00 9.84 20.72
N ARG A 20 -14.05 10.09 19.39
CA ARG A 20 -14.62 9.14 18.44
C ARG A 20 -13.53 8.23 17.89
N LEU A 21 -13.76 6.91 17.94
CA LEU A 21 -12.88 5.89 17.33
C LEU A 21 -12.88 5.93 15.80
N ALA A 22 -13.89 6.52 15.17
CA ALA A 22 -13.97 6.58 13.72
C ALA A 22 -12.83 7.44 13.14
N LEU A 23 -12.07 6.86 12.21
CA LEU A 23 -11.01 7.56 11.48
C LEU A 23 -11.60 8.72 10.67
N GLN A 24 -11.05 9.90 10.89
CA GLN A 24 -11.49 11.11 10.21
C GLN A 24 -10.73 11.28 8.88
N ARG A 25 -11.37 11.84 7.85
CA ARG A 25 -10.73 12.11 6.53
C ARG A 25 -9.34 12.78 6.59
N PRO A 26 -9.10 13.84 7.40
CA PRO A 26 -7.76 14.41 7.53
C PRO A 26 -6.74 13.40 8.08
N GLU A 27 -7.13 12.57 9.05
CA GLU A 27 -6.23 11.56 9.63
C GLU A 27 -5.91 10.45 8.64
N LEU A 28 -6.89 10.05 7.82
CA LEU A 28 -6.68 9.08 6.75
C LEU A 28 -5.67 9.59 5.73
N LYS A 29 -5.70 10.88 5.37
CA LYS A 29 -4.70 11.47 4.46
C LYS A 29 -3.28 11.37 5.02
N TYR A 30 -3.10 11.69 6.31
CA TYR A 30 -1.79 11.55 6.97
C TYR A 30 -1.36 10.08 7.03
N MET A 31 -2.26 9.17 7.41
CA MET A 31 -1.99 7.74 7.45
C MET A 31 -1.60 7.18 6.08
N VAL A 32 -2.28 7.58 5.00
CA VAL A 32 -1.95 7.16 3.63
C VAL A 32 -0.59 7.71 3.19
N MET A 33 -0.25 8.95 3.54
CA MET A 33 1.08 9.52 3.24
C MET A 33 2.20 8.77 3.97
N GLU A 34 2.02 8.43 5.24
CA GLU A 34 2.99 7.62 5.99
C GLU A 34 3.11 6.19 5.43
N LEU A 35 1.99 5.56 5.10
CA LEU A 35 2.00 4.23 4.49
C LEU A 35 2.71 4.25 3.13
N LEU A 36 2.48 5.28 2.32
CA LEU A 36 3.16 5.48 1.02
C LEU A 36 4.68 5.52 1.20
N ARG A 37 5.16 6.10 2.30
CA ARG A 37 6.59 6.16 2.64
C ARG A 37 7.18 4.80 3.00
N CYS A 38 6.37 3.86 3.48
CA CYS A 38 6.78 2.48 3.80
C CYS A 38 6.79 1.54 2.58
N ILE A 39 6.09 1.88 1.50
CA ILE A 39 6.03 1.07 0.27
C ILE A 39 7.41 0.72 -0.31
N PRO A 40 8.39 1.65 -0.49
CA PRO A 40 9.67 1.30 -1.09
C PRO A 40 10.44 0.25 -0.27
N LEU A 41 10.34 0.28 1.06
CA LEU A 41 10.95 -0.72 1.93
C LEU A 41 10.32 -2.10 1.75
N LEU A 42 8.98 -2.16 1.63
CA LEU A 42 8.26 -3.40 1.36
C LEU A 42 8.61 -3.98 -0.02
N LEU A 43 8.67 -3.13 -1.05
CA LEU A 43 9.05 -3.54 -2.40
C LEU A 43 10.49 -4.06 -2.44
N PHE A 44 11.42 -3.37 -1.78
CA PHE A 44 12.81 -3.81 -1.68
C PHE A 44 12.93 -5.17 -0.99
N LEU A 45 12.19 -5.39 0.10
CA LEU A 45 12.14 -6.68 0.78
C LEU A 45 11.64 -7.79 -0.15
N ILE A 46 10.49 -7.57 -0.80
CA ILE A 46 9.90 -8.56 -1.73
C ILE A 46 10.89 -8.88 -2.85
N PHE A 47 11.58 -7.87 -3.37
CA PHE A 47 12.60 -8.04 -4.41
C PHE A 47 13.78 -8.90 -3.93
N VAL A 48 14.36 -8.60 -2.76
CA VAL A 48 15.47 -9.38 -2.20
C VAL A 48 15.05 -10.81 -1.90
N CYS A 49 13.85 -11.01 -1.31
CA CYS A 49 13.31 -12.35 -1.05
C CYS A 49 13.08 -13.14 -2.36
N GLY A 50 12.60 -12.47 -3.41
CA GLY A 50 12.42 -13.07 -4.73
C GLY A 50 13.75 -13.44 -5.39
N LEU A 51 14.77 -12.59 -5.26
CA LEU A 51 16.12 -12.89 -5.73
C LEU A 51 16.73 -14.10 -5.03
N ASP A 52 16.61 -14.19 -3.70
CA ASP A 52 17.10 -15.35 -2.93
C ASP A 52 16.46 -16.66 -3.43
N HIS A 53 15.13 -16.65 -3.60
CA HIS A 53 14.40 -17.79 -4.15
C HIS A 53 14.81 -18.11 -5.60
N PHE A 54 15.03 -17.09 -6.43
CA PHE A 54 15.49 -17.28 -7.81
C PHE A 54 16.88 -17.92 -7.85
N ILE A 55 17.82 -17.41 -7.06
CA ILE A 55 19.18 -17.95 -6.96
C ILE A 55 19.13 -19.39 -6.45
N PHE A 56 18.35 -19.67 -5.41
CA PHE A 56 18.16 -21.02 -4.88
C PHE A 56 17.65 -21.98 -5.96
N SER A 57 16.61 -21.60 -6.69
CA SER A 57 16.04 -22.40 -7.78
C SER A 57 17.09 -22.66 -8.87
N VAL A 58 17.80 -21.63 -9.34
CA VAL A 58 18.83 -21.79 -10.37
C VAL A 58 19.95 -22.72 -9.91
N LEU A 59 20.46 -22.54 -8.68
CA LEU A 59 21.50 -23.39 -8.12
C LEU A 59 21.03 -24.85 -7.97
N SER A 60 19.77 -25.08 -7.57
CA SER A 60 19.19 -26.43 -7.49
C SER A 60 19.03 -27.10 -8.86
N ILE A 61 18.65 -26.34 -9.89
CA ILE A 61 18.55 -26.82 -11.27
C ILE A 61 19.94 -27.19 -11.78
N ILE A 62 20.94 -26.32 -11.55
CA ILE A 62 22.33 -26.60 -11.90
C ILE A 62 22.81 -27.86 -11.18
N GLN A 63 22.54 -28.00 -9.88
CA GLN A 63 22.92 -29.19 -9.12
C GLN A 63 22.32 -30.48 -9.71
N ASN A 64 21.05 -30.46 -10.10
CA ASN A 64 20.34 -31.62 -10.64
C ASN A 64 20.78 -31.98 -12.06
N HIS A 65 21.14 -31.00 -12.89
CA HIS A 65 21.53 -31.23 -14.29
C HIS A 65 23.04 -31.37 -14.52
N SER A 66 23.89 -30.94 -13.58
CA SER A 66 25.36 -31.04 -13.68
C SER A 66 25.96 -32.24 -12.94
N PHE A 67 25.11 -33.08 -12.31
CA PHE A 67 25.56 -34.33 -11.72
C PHE A 67 25.98 -35.30 -12.81
N VAL A 68 27.29 -35.45 -13.00
CA VAL A 68 27.89 -36.43 -13.91
C VAL A 68 28.79 -37.35 -13.10
N GLN A 69 28.49 -38.66 -13.16
CA GLN A 69 29.29 -39.72 -12.57
C GLN A 69 30.03 -40.42 -13.71
N TYR A 70 31.35 -40.26 -13.77
CA TYR A 70 32.19 -40.93 -14.75
C TYR A 70 32.83 -42.16 -14.10
N SER A 71 32.36 -43.35 -14.45
CA SER A 71 33.04 -44.61 -14.13
C SER A 71 34.02 -44.94 -15.27
N TYR A 72 35.29 -44.57 -15.10
CA TYR A 72 36.35 -44.93 -16.06
C TYR A 72 36.89 -46.32 -15.71
N GLN A 73 36.53 -47.34 -16.49
CA GLN A 73 37.15 -48.67 -16.42
C GLN A 73 38.23 -48.76 -17.50
N THR A 74 39.47 -48.42 -17.15
CA THR A 74 40.62 -48.54 -18.06
C THR A 74 41.33 -49.87 -17.83
N SER A 75 41.16 -50.82 -18.74
CA SER A 75 41.92 -52.09 -18.75
C SER A 75 43.09 -52.01 -19.73
N HIS A 76 44.24 -51.48 -19.30
CA HIS A 76 45.46 -51.49 -20.12
C HIS A 76 46.22 -52.81 -19.93
N HIS A 77 45.99 -53.80 -20.81
CA HIS A 77 46.82 -55.00 -20.85
C HIS A 77 48.09 -54.72 -21.67
N MET A 78 49.16 -54.31 -21.00
CA MET A 78 50.49 -54.25 -21.62
C MET A 78 51.26 -55.53 -21.32
N SER A 79 51.43 -56.40 -22.31
CA SER A 79 52.31 -57.58 -22.22
C SER A 79 53.60 -57.31 -22.99
N VAL A 80 54.69 -57.00 -22.28
CA VAL A 80 56.00 -56.74 -22.90
C VAL A 80 56.85 -58.00 -22.81
N THR A 81 57.02 -58.70 -23.95
CA THR A 81 57.87 -59.88 -24.07
C THR A 81 59.26 -59.49 -24.59
N VAL A 82 60.27 -59.58 -23.73
CA VAL A 82 61.68 -59.34 -24.12
C VAL A 82 62.21 -60.61 -24.81
N MET A 83 62.73 -60.50 -26.03
CA MET A 83 63.37 -61.60 -26.78
C MET A 83 64.91 -61.47 -26.73
N GLY A 84 65.62 -62.59 -26.51
CA GLY A 84 67.08 -62.65 -26.45
C GLY A 84 67.65 -63.20 -25.14
N THR A 85 68.89 -63.74 -25.20
CA THR A 85 69.63 -64.39 -24.10
C THR A 85 70.79 -63.56 -23.54
N SER A 86 70.88 -62.27 -23.90
CA SER A 86 71.92 -61.38 -23.38
C SER A 86 71.70 -61.01 -21.91
N LEU A 87 72.78 -60.66 -21.19
CA LEU A 87 72.71 -60.19 -19.80
C LEU A 87 71.75 -59.00 -19.61
N MET A 88 71.70 -58.08 -20.58
CA MET A 88 70.74 -56.96 -20.59
C MET A 88 69.29 -57.43 -20.70
N ALA A 89 69.02 -58.45 -21.52
CA ALA A 89 67.69 -59.04 -21.65
C ALA A 89 67.24 -59.74 -20.36
N GLN A 90 68.15 -60.37 -19.61
CA GLN A 90 67.85 -60.94 -18.30
C GLN A 90 67.52 -59.89 -17.24
N LEU A 91 68.27 -58.78 -17.19
CA LEU A 91 67.99 -57.68 -16.26
C LEU A 91 66.63 -57.03 -16.56
N LEU A 92 66.34 -56.74 -17.85
CA LEU A 92 65.05 -56.17 -18.26
C LEU A 92 63.88 -57.12 -17.98
N ARG A 93 64.07 -58.44 -18.15
CA ARG A 93 63.03 -59.43 -17.85
C ARG A 93 62.77 -59.53 -16.33
N SER A 94 63.80 -59.36 -15.51
CA SER A 94 63.68 -59.31 -14.05
C SER A 94 62.98 -58.05 -13.54
N THR A 95 63.23 -56.88 -14.14
CA THR A 95 62.61 -55.61 -13.72
C THR A 95 61.18 -55.47 -14.25
N ILE A 96 60.91 -55.91 -15.47
CA ILE A 96 59.58 -55.85 -16.10
C ILE A 96 58.66 -56.96 -15.57
N GLY A 97 59.21 -58.12 -15.18
CA GLY A 97 58.44 -59.21 -14.56
C GLY A 97 57.74 -58.81 -13.24
N ALA A 98 58.35 -57.88 -12.48
CA ALA A 98 57.75 -57.31 -11.28
C ALA A 98 56.62 -56.30 -11.57
N LEU A 99 56.54 -55.79 -12.81
CA LEU A 99 55.52 -54.85 -13.27
C LEU A 99 54.42 -55.53 -14.10
N ASN A 100 54.49 -56.85 -14.28
CA ASN A 100 53.54 -57.64 -15.05
C ASN A 100 52.23 -57.94 -14.29
N THR A 101 51.98 -57.22 -13.20
CA THR A 101 50.72 -57.27 -12.46
C THR A 101 49.70 -56.39 -13.16
N SER A 102 48.65 -57.00 -13.71
CA SER A 102 47.47 -56.31 -14.21
C SER A 102 46.95 -55.31 -13.17
N PHE A 103 47.16 -54.03 -13.41
CA PHE A 103 46.71 -52.95 -12.54
C PHE A 103 45.23 -52.68 -12.85
N ASP A 104 44.31 -53.33 -12.14
CA ASP A 104 42.88 -53.04 -12.21
C ASP A 104 42.56 -51.98 -11.17
N THR A 105 42.66 -50.70 -11.56
CA THR A 105 42.27 -49.57 -10.73
C THR A 105 40.94 -49.04 -11.21
N GLN A 106 39.86 -49.39 -10.50
CA GLN A 106 38.59 -48.70 -10.61
C GLN A 106 38.72 -47.33 -9.91
N VAL A 107 38.76 -46.27 -10.72
CA VAL A 107 38.84 -44.90 -10.21
C VAL A 107 37.47 -44.26 -10.40
N ASP A 108 36.69 -44.25 -9.32
CA ASP A 108 35.39 -43.57 -9.27
C ASP A 108 35.59 -42.08 -8.98
N THR A 109 35.64 -41.25 -10.03
CA THR A 109 35.66 -39.79 -9.89
C THR A 109 34.24 -39.23 -9.98
N SER A 110 33.74 -38.65 -8.89
CA SER A 110 32.45 -37.96 -8.85
C SER A 110 32.65 -36.43 -8.75
N ASN A 111 31.84 -35.66 -9.48
CA ASN A 111 31.93 -34.20 -9.48
C ASN A 111 31.24 -33.53 -8.26
N ILE A 112 30.78 -34.33 -7.27
CA ILE A 112 29.99 -33.88 -6.12
C ILE A 112 30.69 -32.78 -5.32
N ALA A 113 32.03 -32.83 -5.24
CA ALA A 113 32.83 -31.82 -4.54
C ALA A 113 32.80 -30.43 -5.21
N CYS A 114 32.54 -30.36 -6.51
CA CYS A 114 32.49 -29.11 -7.28
C CYS A 114 31.06 -28.61 -7.52
N LEU A 115 30.03 -29.37 -7.15
CA LEU A 115 28.64 -28.95 -7.29
C LEU A 115 28.32 -27.84 -6.26
N PRO A 116 27.69 -26.73 -6.67
CA PRO A 116 27.25 -25.72 -5.72
C PRO A 116 26.22 -26.32 -4.77
N LYS A 117 26.40 -26.10 -3.46
CA LYS A 117 25.42 -26.49 -2.45
C LYS A 117 24.40 -25.36 -2.29
N PRO A 118 23.15 -25.50 -2.79
CA PRO A 118 22.16 -24.44 -2.66
C PRO A 118 21.79 -24.29 -1.18
N HIS A 119 22.11 -23.14 -0.59
CA HIS A 119 21.73 -22.80 0.77
C HIS A 119 20.75 -21.63 0.72
N GLY A 120 19.46 -21.93 0.77
CA GLY A 120 18.42 -20.91 0.88
C GLY A 120 18.24 -20.46 2.32
N MET A 121 17.65 -19.29 2.52
CA MET A 121 17.27 -18.86 3.87
C MET A 121 16.28 -19.83 4.51
N SER A 122 16.54 -20.19 5.77
CA SER A 122 15.61 -20.97 6.58
C SER A 122 14.31 -20.20 6.83
N ARG A 123 13.21 -20.93 7.06
CA ARG A 123 11.89 -20.33 7.35
C ARG A 123 11.94 -19.37 8.54
N GLU A 124 12.78 -19.64 9.53
CA GLU A 124 12.96 -18.80 10.71
C GLU A 124 13.65 -17.46 10.37
N GLN A 125 14.64 -17.47 9.47
CA GLN A 125 15.32 -16.25 9.02
C GLN A 125 14.37 -15.35 8.22
N TYR A 126 13.50 -15.94 7.38
CA TYR A 126 12.44 -15.20 6.71
C TYR A 126 11.45 -14.58 7.70
N LEU A 127 10.98 -15.35 8.70
CA LEU A 127 10.07 -14.85 9.72
C LEU A 127 10.69 -13.71 10.52
N ASN A 128 11.94 -13.86 10.96
CA ASN A 128 12.66 -12.82 11.71
C ASN A 128 12.87 -11.53 10.91
N THR A 129 12.97 -11.63 9.58
CA THR A 129 13.11 -10.45 8.71
C THR A 129 11.77 -9.78 8.42
N CYS A 130 10.70 -10.57 8.19
CA CYS A 130 9.38 -10.06 7.86
C CYS A 130 8.61 -9.50 9.07
N LEU A 131 8.76 -10.11 10.25
CA LEU A 131 8.07 -9.73 11.47
C LEU A 131 8.27 -8.25 11.88
N PRO A 132 9.51 -7.70 11.94
CA PRO A 132 9.72 -6.30 12.31
C PRO A 132 9.14 -5.33 11.27
N LEU A 133 9.14 -5.68 9.98
CA LEU A 133 8.50 -4.87 8.94
C LEU A 133 6.97 -4.85 9.08
N ALA A 134 6.36 -6.02 9.34
CA ALA A 134 4.92 -6.11 9.60
C ALA A 134 4.54 -5.34 10.86
N ALA A 135 5.36 -5.42 11.91
CA ALA A 135 5.18 -4.64 13.13
C ALA A 135 5.30 -3.13 12.85
N LEU A 136 6.26 -2.70 12.03
CA LEU A 136 6.41 -1.29 11.63
C LEU A 136 5.17 -0.79 10.86
N ALA A 137 4.66 -1.57 9.92
CA ALA A 137 3.42 -1.23 9.20
C ALA A 137 2.21 -1.13 10.14
N LEU A 138 2.08 -2.05 11.10
CA LEU A 138 1.04 -2.00 12.14
C LEU A 138 1.19 -0.78 13.04
N LEU A 139 2.41 -0.41 13.41
CA LEU A 139 2.69 0.78 14.20
C LEU A 139 2.34 2.07 13.44
N CYS A 140 2.59 2.14 12.13
CA CYS A 140 2.15 3.25 11.28
C CYS A 140 0.62 3.40 11.29
N LEU A 141 -0.13 2.30 11.27
CA LEU A 141 -1.59 2.32 11.42
C LEU A 141 -2.01 2.75 12.83
N ALA A 142 -1.31 2.24 13.86
CA ALA A 142 -1.59 2.57 15.25
C ALA A 142 -1.24 4.02 15.61
N GLN A 143 -0.35 4.68 14.85
CA GLN A 143 0.16 6.03 15.10
C GLN A 143 -0.93 7.12 15.24
N VAL A 144 -2.11 6.90 14.67
CA VAL A 144 -3.27 7.81 14.82
C VAL A 144 -3.70 7.94 16.28
N TYR A 145 -3.65 6.85 17.05
CA TYR A 145 -4.08 6.80 18.44
C TYR A 145 -3.16 7.55 19.43
N PRO A 146 -1.82 7.42 19.41
CA PRO A 146 -0.94 8.21 20.28
C PRO A 146 -1.00 9.70 19.97
N PHE A 147 -1.26 10.12 18.72
CA PHE A 147 -1.50 11.54 18.42
C PHE A 147 -2.78 12.07 19.11
N ARG A 148 -3.85 11.27 19.14
CA ARG A 148 -5.08 11.61 19.88
C ARG A 148 -4.83 11.61 21.39
N LEU A 149 -4.10 10.62 21.90
CA LEU A 149 -3.75 10.50 23.31
C LEU A 149 -2.90 11.69 23.78
N ARG A 150 -1.91 12.12 22.99
CA ARG A 150 -1.10 13.31 23.30
C ARG A 150 -1.95 14.55 23.52
N ARG A 151 -3.00 14.73 22.71
CA ARG A 151 -3.95 15.84 22.88
C ARG A 151 -4.77 15.68 24.16
N ALA A 152 -5.26 14.49 24.46
CA ALA A 152 -6.01 14.21 25.69
C ALA A 152 -5.16 14.48 26.94
N ILE A 153 -3.92 14.00 26.96
CA ILE A 153 -2.95 14.24 28.03
C ILE A 153 -2.68 15.75 28.16
N ALA A 154 -2.40 16.45 27.07
CA ALA A 154 -2.15 17.90 27.11
C ALA A 154 -3.37 18.70 27.60
N ALA A 155 -4.59 18.26 27.25
CA ALA A 155 -5.82 18.87 27.73
C ALA A 155 -6.01 18.68 29.24
N PHE A 156 -5.60 17.53 29.77
CA PHE A 156 -5.64 17.22 31.21
C PHE A 156 -4.66 18.11 32.00
N TYR A 157 -3.40 18.21 31.56
CA TYR A 157 -2.38 18.99 32.27
C TYR A 157 -2.50 20.51 32.08
N PHE A 158 -2.99 20.99 30.93
CA PHE A 158 -3.05 22.43 30.60
C PHE A 158 -4.46 22.90 30.17
N PRO A 159 -5.45 22.87 31.07
CA PRO A 159 -6.85 23.17 30.72
C PRO A 159 -7.05 24.61 30.24
N LYS A 160 -6.30 25.57 30.78
CA LYS A 160 -6.36 26.99 30.36
C LYS A 160 -5.96 27.15 28.88
N ARG A 161 -4.91 26.46 28.43
CA ARG A 161 -4.44 26.52 27.04
C ARG A 161 -5.40 25.80 26.10
N GLU A 162 -5.94 24.64 26.49
CA GLU A 162 -6.91 23.92 25.67
C GLU A 162 -8.21 24.71 25.51
N LYS A 163 -8.71 25.38 26.57
CA LYS A 163 -9.87 26.26 26.47
C LYS A 163 -9.67 27.37 25.44
N THR A 164 -8.51 28.03 25.42
CA THR A 164 -8.19 29.05 24.41
C THR A 164 -8.16 28.47 23.00
N ARG A 165 -7.58 27.27 22.81
CA ARG A 165 -7.57 26.56 21.51
C ARG A 165 -8.98 26.21 21.04
N VAL A 166 -9.84 25.73 21.93
CA VAL A 166 -11.24 25.39 21.63
C VAL A 166 -12.04 26.64 21.28
N LEU A 167 -11.88 27.74 22.02
CA LEU A 167 -12.54 29.02 21.72
C LEU A 167 -12.07 29.61 20.39
N PHE A 168 -10.77 29.55 20.12
CA PHE A 168 -10.21 29.97 18.83
C PHE A 168 -10.80 29.14 17.69
N LEU A 169 -10.85 27.81 17.83
CA LEU A 169 -11.43 26.92 16.83
C LEU A 169 -12.92 27.19 16.60
N TYR A 170 -13.67 27.40 17.68
CA TYR A 170 -15.08 27.78 17.63
C TYR A 170 -15.29 29.08 16.84
N ASN A 171 -14.52 30.12 17.17
CA ASN A 171 -14.58 31.40 16.47
C ASN A 171 -14.15 31.30 15.00
N LYS A 172 -13.13 30.50 14.70
CA LYS A 172 -12.67 30.24 13.33
C LYS A 172 -13.78 29.59 12.50
N LEU A 173 -14.44 28.57 13.03
CA LEU A 173 -15.55 27.88 12.36
C LEU A 173 -16.76 28.81 12.17
N LEU A 174 -17.11 29.63 13.16
CA LEU A 174 -18.16 30.65 13.01
C LEU A 174 -17.85 31.65 11.89
N ARG A 175 -16.60 32.11 11.80
CA ARG A 175 -16.15 33.02 10.71
C ARG A 175 -16.21 32.32 9.36
N GLN A 176 -15.74 31.07 9.26
CA GLN A 176 -15.82 30.29 8.03
C GLN A 176 -17.26 30.12 7.54
N ARG A 177 -18.21 29.80 8.44
CA ARG A 177 -19.64 29.75 8.11
C ARG A 177 -20.17 31.07 7.59
N LYS A 178 -19.88 32.17 8.29
CA LYS A 178 -20.33 33.51 7.88
C LYS A 178 -19.82 33.83 6.46
N ASN A 179 -18.54 33.56 6.21
CA ASN A 179 -17.93 33.79 4.89
C ASN A 179 -18.56 32.90 3.82
N PHE A 180 -18.80 31.61 4.12
CA PHE A 180 -19.46 30.69 3.20
C PHE A 180 -20.86 31.18 2.81
N PHE A 181 -21.70 31.52 3.79
CA PHE A 181 -23.04 32.06 3.51
C PHE A 181 -22.99 33.38 2.75
N GLN A 182 -22.04 34.26 3.05
CA GLN A 182 -21.87 35.51 2.30
C GLN A 182 -21.47 35.25 0.84
N LEU A 183 -20.55 34.33 0.59
CA LEU A 183 -20.13 33.94 -0.75
C LEU A 183 -21.29 33.30 -1.52
N GLN A 184 -22.02 32.35 -0.91
CA GLN A 184 -23.18 31.71 -1.53
C GLN A 184 -24.28 32.71 -1.88
N ARG A 185 -24.62 33.62 -0.96
CA ARG A 185 -25.59 34.70 -1.23
C ARG A 185 -25.15 35.59 -2.40
N ARG A 186 -23.85 35.93 -2.48
CA ARG A 186 -23.30 36.68 -3.62
C ARG A 186 -23.38 35.90 -4.92
N CYS A 187 -23.08 34.60 -4.91
CA CYS A 187 -23.20 33.74 -6.09
C CYS A 187 -24.65 33.63 -6.57
N ILE A 188 -25.60 33.43 -5.66
CA ILE A 188 -27.04 33.39 -5.99
C ILE A 188 -27.51 34.74 -6.53
N ALA A 189 -27.14 35.85 -5.89
CA ALA A 189 -27.49 37.18 -6.37
C ALA A 189 -26.90 37.48 -7.75
N ARG A 190 -25.67 37.01 -8.04
CA ARG A 190 -25.07 37.11 -9.37
C ARG A 190 -25.81 36.27 -10.40
N ARG A 191 -26.15 35.02 -10.08
CA ARG A 191 -26.94 34.14 -10.97
C ARG A 191 -28.35 34.69 -11.23
N ALA A 192 -28.99 35.26 -10.22
CA ALA A 192 -30.31 35.88 -10.36
C ALA A 192 -30.31 37.15 -11.22
N ARG A 193 -29.16 37.83 -11.35
CA ARG A 193 -28.98 38.99 -12.24
C ARG A 193 -28.61 38.60 -13.66
N GLN A 194 -28.11 37.38 -13.88
CA GLN A 194 -27.80 36.90 -15.22
C GLN A 194 -29.10 36.44 -15.89
N PRO A 195 -29.29 36.75 -17.18
CA PRO A 195 -30.42 36.22 -17.93
C PRO A 195 -30.37 34.69 -17.91
N PRO A 196 -31.54 34.00 -17.86
CA PRO A 196 -31.58 32.55 -17.85
C PRO A 196 -30.82 32.02 -19.07
N GLY A 197 -29.82 31.17 -18.83
CA GLY A 197 -29.10 30.52 -19.91
C GLY A 197 -30.04 29.63 -20.72
N LEU A 198 -29.71 29.39 -21.99
CA LEU A 198 -30.50 28.56 -22.91
C LEU A 198 -30.85 27.18 -22.30
N GLY A 199 -29.95 26.60 -21.48
CA GLY A 199 -30.18 25.34 -20.80
C GLY A 199 -31.20 25.41 -19.66
N THR A 200 -31.31 26.53 -18.93
CA THR A 200 -32.31 26.69 -17.86
C THR A 200 -33.72 26.92 -18.41
N SER A 201 -33.84 27.65 -19.52
CA SER A 201 -35.14 27.86 -20.20
C SER A 201 -35.63 26.58 -20.88
N LEU A 202 -34.73 25.78 -21.48
CA LEU A 202 -35.08 24.45 -21.99
C LEU A 202 -35.51 23.50 -20.88
N LEU A 203 -34.86 23.54 -19.71
CA LEU A 203 -35.24 22.71 -18.57
C LEU A 203 -36.61 23.12 -18.00
N GLU A 204 -36.88 24.42 -17.89
CA GLU A 204 -38.19 24.95 -17.49
C GLU A 204 -39.27 24.53 -18.49
N TRP A 205 -39.03 24.69 -19.80
CA TRP A 205 -39.95 24.28 -20.86
C TRP A 205 -40.24 22.77 -20.86
N CYS A 206 -39.20 21.94 -20.75
CA CYS A 206 -39.32 20.48 -20.63
C CYS A 206 -40.07 20.07 -19.36
N SER A 207 -39.80 20.73 -18.23
CA SER A 207 -40.50 20.47 -16.97
C SER A 207 -41.98 20.87 -17.03
N GLN A 208 -42.31 21.88 -17.86
CA GLN A 208 -43.67 22.33 -18.10
C GLN A 208 -44.47 21.31 -18.92
N HIS A 209 -43.85 20.74 -19.97
CA HIS A 209 -44.46 19.71 -20.81
C HIS A 209 -44.50 18.32 -20.17
N TRP A 210 -43.58 18.02 -19.24
CA TRP A 210 -43.44 16.67 -18.69
C TRP A 210 -43.42 16.71 -17.14
N PRO A 211 -44.57 16.52 -16.46
CA PRO A 211 -44.68 16.65 -15.01
C PRO A 211 -43.89 15.59 -14.22
N TRP A 212 -43.57 14.44 -14.82
CA TRP A 212 -42.74 13.41 -14.20
C TRP A 212 -41.28 13.85 -14.02
N LEU A 213 -40.74 14.69 -14.91
CA LEU A 213 -39.40 15.27 -14.74
C LEU A 213 -39.31 16.17 -13.50
N ARG A 214 -40.41 16.80 -13.08
CA ARG A 214 -40.44 17.59 -11.83
C ARG A 214 -40.26 16.72 -10.59
N ARG A 215 -40.63 15.43 -10.64
CA ARG A 215 -40.41 14.47 -9.56
C ARG A 215 -38.95 14.04 -9.44
N CYS A 216 -38.22 14.01 -10.56
CA CYS A 216 -36.79 13.72 -10.59
C CYS A 216 -35.91 14.92 -10.18
N GLN A 217 -36.46 16.14 -10.23
CA GLN A 217 -35.75 17.34 -9.80
C GLN A 217 -35.70 17.39 -8.26
N ARG A 218 -34.60 16.87 -7.69
CA ARG A 218 -34.37 16.91 -6.24
C ARG A 218 -34.42 18.35 -5.72
N ARG A 219 -35.50 18.67 -5.01
CA ARG A 219 -35.61 19.90 -4.23
C ARG A 219 -34.49 19.92 -3.20
N SER A 220 -33.66 20.95 -3.24
CA SER A 220 -32.55 21.14 -2.30
C SER A 220 -32.51 22.60 -1.85
N CYS A 221 -31.94 22.84 -0.68
CA CYS A 221 -31.78 24.20 -0.18
C CYS A 221 -30.91 25.01 -1.14
N THR A 222 -31.36 26.19 -1.56
CA THR A 222 -30.64 27.04 -2.52
C THR A 222 -29.27 27.51 -2.03
N LEU A 223 -29.09 27.67 -0.71
CA LEU A 223 -27.83 28.11 -0.10
C LEU A 223 -26.83 26.98 0.21
N CYS A 224 -27.28 25.88 0.81
CA CYS A 224 -26.38 24.82 1.30
C CYS A 224 -26.48 23.49 0.52
N GLY A 225 -27.43 23.36 -0.41
CA GLY A 225 -27.60 22.17 -1.23
C GLY A 225 -28.10 20.93 -0.46
N THR A 226 -28.54 21.08 0.80
CA THR A 226 -29.09 19.93 1.55
C THR A 226 -30.35 19.42 0.88
N PRO A 227 -30.53 18.08 0.74
CA PRO A 227 -31.73 17.51 0.15
C PRO A 227 -32.97 17.92 0.96
N GLY A 228 -34.04 18.24 0.25
CA GLY A 228 -35.28 18.75 0.83
C GLY A 228 -35.92 17.75 1.79
N THR A 229 -36.00 18.14 3.05
CA THR A 229 -36.88 17.55 4.08
C THR A 229 -38.19 18.36 4.13
N PRO A 230 -39.31 17.79 4.65
CA PRO A 230 -40.58 18.51 4.74
C PRO A 230 -40.51 19.84 5.52
N TRP A 231 -39.49 20.02 6.36
CA TRP A 231 -39.20 21.21 7.17
C TRP A 231 -38.49 22.35 6.42
N HIS A 232 -38.54 22.41 5.08
CA HIS A 232 -37.91 23.51 4.33
C HIS A 232 -38.88 24.68 4.18
N GLN A 233 -38.40 25.89 4.47
CA GLN A 233 -39.18 27.12 4.31
C GLN A 233 -39.08 27.61 2.87
N VAL A 234 -40.23 27.94 2.29
CA VAL A 234 -40.33 28.53 0.96
C VAL A 234 -40.26 30.05 1.10
N CYS A 235 -39.62 30.72 0.15
CA CYS A 235 -39.63 32.18 0.10
C CYS A 235 -41.08 32.72 0.03
N PRO A 236 -41.49 33.68 0.89
CA PRO A 236 -42.85 34.20 0.94
C PRO A 236 -43.18 35.14 -0.23
N SER A 237 -42.18 35.54 -1.02
CA SER A 237 -42.41 36.40 -2.18
C SER A 237 -43.11 35.63 -3.30
N PRO A 238 -44.27 36.10 -3.81
CA PRO A 238 -44.96 35.45 -4.90
C PRO A 238 -44.05 35.39 -6.14
N GLY A 239 -43.88 34.20 -6.71
CA GLY A 239 -42.99 33.95 -7.86
C GLY A 239 -41.57 33.49 -7.53
N CYS A 240 -41.15 33.47 -6.26
CA CYS A 240 -39.85 32.91 -5.88
C CYS A 240 -39.98 31.46 -5.39
N GLY A 241 -39.63 30.50 -6.24
CA GLY A 241 -39.59 29.06 -5.90
C GLY A 241 -38.39 28.63 -5.03
N ALA A 242 -37.69 29.58 -4.40
CA ALA A 242 -36.49 29.28 -3.60
C ALA A 242 -36.86 28.57 -2.29
N LEU A 243 -36.20 27.44 -2.04
CA LEU A 243 -36.33 26.63 -0.83
C LEU A 243 -35.11 26.83 0.06
N TYR A 244 -35.35 27.06 1.34
CA TYR A 244 -34.30 27.25 2.35
C TYR A 244 -34.45 26.25 3.48
N CYS A 245 -33.31 25.79 4.00
CA CYS A 245 -33.26 25.01 5.22
C CYS A 245 -33.52 25.92 6.44
N ASP A 246 -34.08 25.40 7.54
CA ASP A 246 -34.28 26.20 8.79
C ASP A 246 -33.00 26.87 9.30
N ARG A 247 -31.83 26.29 9.04
CA ARG A 247 -30.53 26.86 9.43
C ARG A 247 -30.05 27.96 8.48
N CYS A 248 -30.65 28.05 7.30
CA CYS A 248 -30.25 28.89 6.18
C CYS A 248 -31.15 30.12 6.01
N TRP A 249 -32.41 30.00 6.46
CA TRP A 249 -33.39 31.06 6.59
C TRP A 249 -32.87 32.16 7.53
#